data_AF-A0A7X3RE88-F1
#
_entry.id   AF-A0A7X3RE88-F1
#
_cell.length_a   1.000
_cell.length_b   1.000
_cell.length_c   1.000
_cell.angle_alpha   90.00
_cell.angle_beta   90.00
_cell.angle_gamma   90.00
#
_symmetry.space_group_name_H-M   'P 1'
#
loop_
_entity.id
_entity.type
_entity.pdbx_description
1 polymer ?
#
loop_
_entity_poly.entity_id
_entity_poly.type
_entity_poly.pdbx_seq_one_letter_code
_entity_poly.pdbx_strand_id
1 'polypeptide(L)' 'MATYPGGFPVARKRYGVSNMQGNYAQIAEGMGAVGITVKKAGEMRPALQEAQRLNADGKTVLIDVHTSTESKQSRF' A
#
# COMPACT_ATOMS: atom_id res chain seq x y z
N MET A 1 -0.23 10.85 -1.16
CA MET A 1 0.92 11.59 -0.57
C MET A 1 2.14 11.29 -1.44
N ALA A 2 2.75 12.29 -2.09
CA ALA A 2 3.81 12.05 -3.06
C ALA A 2 5.10 11.54 -2.38
N THR A 3 5.36 10.23 -2.46
CA THR A 3 6.59 9.57 -2.01
C THR A 3 7.75 9.69 -3.01
N TYR A 4 7.56 10.45 -4.09
CA TYR A 4 8.55 10.64 -5.15
C TYR A 4 9.62 11.68 -4.77
N PRO A 5 10.89 11.45 -5.14
CA PRO A 5 11.98 12.36 -4.89
C PRO A 5 11.83 13.60 -5.77
N GLY A 6 12.04 14.76 -5.15
CA GLY A 6 11.87 16.07 -5.77
C GLY A 6 11.41 17.13 -4.77
N GLY A 7 10.66 16.73 -3.73
CA GLY A 7 10.25 17.60 -2.63
C GLY A 7 11.01 17.35 -1.32
N PHE A 8 11.25 18.44 -0.56
CA PHE A 8 11.64 18.43 0.86
C PHE A 8 12.92 17.63 1.25
N PRO A 9 14.08 17.84 0.61
CA PRO A 9 15.29 17.06 0.89
C PRO A 9 15.78 17.16 2.35
N VAL A 10 15.75 18.36 2.93
CA VAL A 10 16.17 18.59 4.32
C VAL A 10 15.19 17.96 5.32
N ALA A 11 13.88 18.16 5.10
CA ALA A 11 12.86 17.62 6.00
C ALA A 11 12.78 16.10 5.89
N ARG A 12 12.97 15.51 4.70
CA ARG A 12 13.01 14.05 4.50
C ARG A 12 14.15 13.42 5.29
N LYS A 13 15.34 14.04 5.28
CA LYS A 13 16.49 13.57 6.05
C LYS A 13 16.30 13.74 7.57
N ARG A 14 15.72 14.86 8.02
CA ARG A 14 15.60 15.17 9.47
C ARG A 14 14.38 14.56 10.14
N TYR A 15 13.28 14.41 9.41
CA TYR A 15 11.97 14.06 9.98
C TYR A 15 11.29 12.87 9.29
N GLY A 16 11.95 12.23 8.31
CA GLY A 16 11.41 11.04 7.64
C GLY A 16 10.14 11.28 6.81
N VAL A 17 9.85 12.53 6.46
CA VAL A 17 8.71 12.85 5.58
C VAL A 17 8.88 12.19 4.21
N SER A 18 7.77 11.88 3.55
CA SER A 18 7.74 11.14 2.27
C SER A 18 8.09 9.64 2.36
N ASN A 19 8.16 9.07 3.57
CA ASN A 19 8.09 7.63 3.77
C ASN A 19 6.62 7.25 4.05
N MET A 20 6.07 6.26 3.35
CA MET A 20 4.81 5.65 3.76
C MET A 20 5.07 4.85 5.04
N GLN A 21 4.32 5.18 6.09
CA GLN A 21 4.39 4.55 7.40
C GLN A 21 2.97 4.18 7.84
N GLY A 22 2.85 3.16 8.68
CA GLY A 22 1.56 2.65 9.17
C GLY A 22 1.11 1.37 8.49
N ASN A 23 0.19 0.66 9.13
CA ASN A 23 -0.43 -0.56 8.64
C ASN A 23 -1.83 -0.22 8.09
N TYR A 24 -1.94 0.04 6.79
CA TYR A 24 -3.20 0.46 6.17
C TYR A 24 -4.23 -0.67 6.15
N ALA A 25 -3.79 -1.93 6.09
CA ALA A 25 -4.69 -3.08 6.24
C ALA A 25 -5.37 -3.08 7.61
N GLN A 26 -4.62 -2.85 8.68
CA GLN A 26 -5.17 -2.78 10.04
C GLN A 26 -6.10 -1.56 10.24
N ILE A 27 -5.77 -0.43 9.62
CA ILE A 27 -6.66 0.75 9.63
C ILE A 27 -7.98 0.42 8.94
N ALA A 28 -7.93 -0.25 7.78
CA ALA A 28 -9.13 -0.68 7.07
C ALA A 28 -10.01 -1.62 7.91
N GLU A 29 -9.39 -2.55 8.63
CA GLU A 29 -10.09 -3.43 9.58
C GLU A 29 -10.78 -2.66 10.70
N GLY A 30 -10.11 -1.65 11.28
CA GLY A 30 -10.71 -0.75 12.27
C GLY A 30 -11.91 0.05 11.75
N MET A 31 -12.02 0.22 10.42
CA MET A 31 -13.13 0.88 9.74
C MET A 31 -14.24 -0.10 9.29
N GLY A 32 -14.12 -1.39 9.61
CA GLY A 32 -15.09 -2.42 9.24
C GLY A 32 -14.88 -3.03 7.84
N ALA A 33 -13.77 -2.73 7.17
CA ALA A 33 -13.38 -3.39 5.92
C ALA A 33 -12.47 -4.62 6.21
N VAL A 34 -12.12 -5.37 5.16
CA VAL A 34 -11.09 -6.41 5.23
C VAL A 34 -9.77 -5.86 4.70
N GLY A 35 -8.70 -5.98 5.48
CA GLY A 35 -7.36 -5.61 5.06
C GLY A 35 -6.56 -6.80 4.53
N ILE A 36 -5.94 -6.66 3.35
CA ILE A 36 -5.03 -7.65 2.78
C ILE A 36 -3.68 -6.97 2.57
N THR A 37 -2.60 -7.51 3.15
CA THR A 37 -1.24 -6.97 2.94
C THR A 37 -0.51 -7.80 1.89
N VAL A 38 0.07 -7.14 0.89
CA VAL A 38 0.93 -7.74 -0.13
C VAL A 38 2.33 -7.15 -0.01
N LYS A 39 3.33 -8.01 0.19
CA LYS A 39 4.75 -7.62 0.33
C LYS A 39 5.59 -8.07 -0.86
N LYS A 40 5.12 -9.03 -1.64
CA LYS A 40 5.83 -9.58 -2.81
C LYS A 40 4.93 -9.57 -4.03
N ALA A 41 5.51 -9.32 -5.20
CA ALA A 41 4.76 -9.31 -6.46
C ALA A 41 3.99 -10.62 -6.73
N GLY A 42 4.56 -11.78 -6.32
CA GLY A 42 3.90 -13.09 -6.47
C GLY A 42 2.62 -13.27 -5.63
N GLU A 43 2.40 -12.42 -4.62
CA GLU A 43 1.21 -12.45 -3.76
C GLU A 43 0.04 -11.65 -4.37
N MET A 44 0.28 -10.85 -5.42
CA MET A 44 -0.77 -10.02 -6.02
C MET A 44 -1.93 -10.83 -6.60
N ARG A 45 -1.63 -11.91 -7.34
CA ARG A 45 -2.67 -12.76 -7.93
C ARG A 45 -3.60 -13.38 -6.87
N PRO A 46 -3.09 -14.09 -5.85
CA PRO A 46 -3.96 -14.67 -4.82
C PRO A 46 -4.68 -13.58 -4.00
N ALA A 47 -4.04 -12.43 -3.73
CA ALA A 47 -4.70 -11.32 -3.03
C ALA A 47 -5.90 -10.75 -3.81
N LEU A 48 -5.78 -10.59 -5.13
CA LEU A 48 -6.86 -10.13 -5.98
C LEU A 48 -8.03 -11.14 -6.03
N GLN A 49 -7.72 -12.43 -6.14
CA GLN A 49 -8.73 -13.48 -6.15
C GLN A 49 -9.54 -13.51 -4.84
N GLU A 50 -8.86 -13.40 -3.70
CA GLU A 50 -9.53 -13.36 -2.40
C GLU A 50 -10.32 -12.06 -2.21
N ALA A 51 -9.77 -10.92 -2.63
CA ALA A 51 -10.49 -9.65 -2.58
C ALA A 51 -11.77 -9.68 -3.41
N GLN A 52 -11.74 -10.27 -4.60
CA GLN A 52 -12.93 -10.44 -5.45
C GLN A 52 -13.99 -11.32 -4.77
N ARG A 53 -13.58 -12.43 -4.16
CA ARG A 53 -14.49 -13.33 -3.43
C ARG A 53 -15.15 -12.60 -2.26
N LEU A 54 -14.36 -11.96 -1.40
CA LEU A 54 -14.86 -11.21 -0.24
C LEU A 54 -15.76 -10.04 -0.66
N ASN A 55 -15.43 -9.37 -1.77
CA ASN A 55 -16.25 -8.29 -2.30
C ASN A 55 -17.59 -8.79 -2.86
N ALA A 56 -17.60 -9.94 -3.53
CA ALA A 56 -18.84 -10.60 -3.93
C ALA A 56 -19.71 -10.99 -2.71
N ASP A 57 -19.08 -11.32 -1.58
CA ASP A 57 -19.76 -11.57 -0.29
C ASP A 57 -20.24 -10.27 0.41
N GLY A 58 -20.14 -9.11 -0.25
CA GLY A 58 -20.59 -7.81 0.25
C GLY A 58 -19.60 -7.09 1.17
N LYS A 59 -18.36 -7.58 1.31
CA LYS A 59 -17.34 -6.95 2.14
C LYS A 59 -16.57 -5.90 1.37
N THR A 60 -16.33 -4.74 1.98
CA THR A 60 -15.33 -3.79 1.48
C THR A 60 -13.94 -4.33 1.76
N VAL A 61 -13.04 -4.28 0.77
CA VAL A 61 -11.68 -4.83 0.88
C VAL A 61 -10.65 -3.77 0.50
N LEU A 62 -9.60 -3.64 1.31
CA LEU A 62 -8.41 -2.84 1.00
C LEU A 62 -7.22 -3.79 0.81
N ILE A 63 -6.50 -3.64 -0.30
CA ILE A 63 -5.23 -4.33 -0.53
C ILE A 63 -4.10 -3.31 -0.34
N ASP A 64 -3.33 -3.46 0.74
CA ASP A 64 -2.13 -2.69 1.05
C ASP A 64 -0.91 -3.33 0.36
N VAL A 65 -0.46 -2.72 -0.75
CA VAL A 65 0.65 -3.23 -1.55
C VAL A 65 1.93 -2.48 -1.21
N HIS A 66 2.88 -3.16 -0.59
CA HIS A 66 4.17 -2.60 -0.25
C HIS A 66 5.07 -2.62 -1.48
N THR A 67 5.32 -1.44 -2.04
CA THR A 67 6.20 -1.26 -3.19
C THR A 67 7.61 -0.87 -2.74
N SER A 68 8.58 -1.06 -3.63
CA SER A 68 9.96 -0.61 -3.39
C SER A 68 10.00 0.90 -3.14
N THR A 69 10.81 1.30 -2.17
CA THR A 69 11.10 2.72 -1.88
C THR A 69 11.99 3.37 -2.94
N GLU A 70 12.61 2.58 -3.82
CA GLU A 70 13.34 3.14 -4.95
C GLU A 70 12.38 3.90 -5.86
N SER A 71 12.78 5.12 -6.17
CA SER A 71 12.02 6.03 -7.00
C SER A 71 12.26 5.76 -8.48
N LYS A 72 12.20 4.49 -8.88
CA LYS A 72 12.32 4.08 -10.28
C LYS A 72 10.92 4.00 -10.88
N GLN A 73 10.67 4.87 -11.85
CA GLN A 73 9.51 4.73 -12.74
C GLN A 73 9.87 3.83 -13.91
N SER A 74 8.92 3.02 -14.37
CA SER A 74 9.02 2.42 -15.69
C SER A 74 9.18 3.55 -16.71
N ARG A 75 10.17 3.44 -17.60
CA ARG A 75 10.31 4.31 -18.78
C ARG A 75 9.70 3.68 -20.03
N PHE A 76 8.99 2.57 -19.85
CA PHE A 76 8.27 1.82 -20.86
C PHE A 76 6.77 2.00 -20.63
#